data_AF-A0A7K5FYB1-F1
#
_entry.id   AF-A0A7K5FYB1-F1
#
_cell.length_a   1.000
_cell.length_b   1.000
_cell.length_c   1.000
_cell.angle_alpha   90.00
_cell.angle_beta   90.00
_cell.angle_gamma   90.00
#
_symmetry.space_group_name_H-M   'P 1'
#
loop_
_entity.id
_entity.type
_entity.pdbx_description
1 polymer ?
#
loop_
_entity_poly.entity_id
_entity_poly.type
_entity_poly.pdbx_seq_one_letter_code
_entity_poly.pdbx_strand_id
1 'polypeptide(L)'
;PQLTATGPGRRRVRDMGTYVVLRELHGWEQHPGVRAACERLLQVLIGDEPPPGMENLLEVNIPEEVEQQLQRLDREEEEQQWWEQEQGPQGSSHEGSSR
;
A
#
# COMPACT_ATOMS: atom_id res chain seq x y z
N PRO A 1 4.48 -8.27 15.81
CA PRO A 1 3.07 -8.14 15.37
C PRO A 1 2.86 -6.87 14.54
N GLN A 2 2.20 -6.98 13.38
CA GLN A 2 1.80 -5.82 12.57
C GLN A 2 0.62 -5.09 13.24
N LEU A 3 0.70 -3.77 13.36
CA LEU A 3 -0.24 -2.99 14.17
C LEU A 3 -1.67 -3.04 13.62
N THR A 4 -1.85 -3.03 12.30
CA THR A 4 -3.17 -3.01 11.64
C THR A 4 -3.71 -4.40 11.30
N ALA A 5 -2.99 -5.48 11.65
CA ALA A 5 -3.48 -6.84 11.46
C ALA A 5 -4.74 -7.12 12.28
N THR A 6 -4.83 -6.56 13.49
CA THR A 6 -5.95 -6.79 14.41
C THR A 6 -6.95 -5.61 14.44
N GLY A 7 -8.21 -5.91 14.70
CA GLY A 7 -9.26 -4.89 14.85
C GLY A 7 -8.95 -3.80 15.88
N PRO A 8 -8.54 -4.13 17.14
CA PRO A 8 -8.14 -3.12 18.12
C PRO A 8 -6.99 -2.22 17.64
N GLY A 9 -6.03 -2.80 16.91
CA GLY A 9 -4.92 -2.05 16.35
C GLY A 9 -5.36 -1.09 15.24
N ARG A 10 -6.21 -1.53 14.30
CA ARG A 10 -6.81 -0.65 13.28
C ARG A 10 -7.60 0.50 13.90
N ARG A 11 -8.43 0.22 14.92
CA ARG A 11 -9.19 1.25 15.63
C ARG A 11 -8.27 2.30 16.23
N ARG A 12 -7.25 1.88 16.99
CA ARG A 12 -6.27 2.81 17.57
C ARG A 12 -5.58 3.69 16.52
N VAL A 13 -5.18 3.10 15.38
CA VAL A 13 -4.54 3.87 14.29
C VAL A 13 -5.51 4.88 13.67
N ARG A 14 -6.79 4.51 13.47
CA ARG A 14 -7.83 5.44 13.00
C ARG A 14 -8.06 6.59 13.99
N ASP A 15 -8.17 6.27 15.28
CA ASP A 15 -8.46 7.25 16.34
C ASP A 15 -7.35 8.31 16.49
N MET A 16 -6.11 7.98 16.12
CA MET A 16 -4.98 8.92 16.11
C MET A 16 -4.97 9.84 14.89
N GLY A 17 -5.95 9.76 14.00
CA GLY A 17 -5.99 10.57 12.77
C GLY A 17 -4.94 10.18 11.72
N THR A 18 -4.35 8.98 11.84
CA THR A 18 -3.25 8.53 10.97
C THR A 18 -3.61 8.53 9.48
N TYR A 19 -4.88 8.29 9.15
CA TYR A 19 -5.38 8.37 7.76
C TYR A 19 -5.05 9.72 7.10
N VAL A 20 -5.27 10.83 7.80
CA VAL A 20 -5.05 12.17 7.24
C VAL A 20 -3.58 12.36 6.89
N VAL A 21 -2.69 12.00 7.81
CA VAL A 21 -1.24 12.12 7.60
C VAL A 21 -0.76 11.24 6.45
N LEU A 22 -1.20 9.98 6.40
CA LEU A 22 -0.79 9.03 5.36
C LEU A 22 -1.32 9.40 3.98
N ARG A 23 -2.53 9.97 3.89
CA ARG A 23 -3.10 10.38 2.61
C ARG A 23 -2.29 11.52 1.99
N GLU A 24 -1.89 12.50 2.80
CA GLU A 24 -1.05 13.60 2.32
C GLU A 24 0.35 13.11 1.97
N LEU A 25 0.96 12.25 2.80
CA LEU A 25 2.25 11.63 2.50
C LEU A 25 2.21 10.85 1.17
N HIS A 26 1.19 10.01 0.99
CA HIS A 26 0.99 9.23 -0.24
C HIS A 26 0.92 10.14 -1.49
N GLY A 27 0.28 11.30 -1.37
CA GLY A 27 0.14 12.25 -2.49
C GLY A 27 1.45 12.94 -2.89
N TRP A 28 2.43 13.06 -1.98
CA TRP A 28 3.70 13.74 -2.23
C TRP A 28 4.89 12.79 -2.35
N GLU A 29 4.72 11.53 -1.98
CA GLU A 29 5.79 10.54 -1.98
C GLU A 29 6.20 10.15 -3.41
N GLN A 30 7.51 10.24 -3.66
CA GLN A 30 8.11 9.91 -4.96
C GLN A 30 8.71 8.51 -4.98
N HIS A 31 9.11 7.98 -3.81
CA HIS A 31 9.67 6.64 -3.73
C HIS A 31 8.55 5.61 -3.91
N PRO A 32 8.56 4.80 -4.99
CA PRO A 32 7.44 3.92 -5.34
C PRO A 32 7.12 2.92 -4.21
N GLY A 33 8.14 2.37 -3.57
CA GLY A 33 7.95 1.45 -2.44
C GLY A 33 7.29 2.10 -1.21
N VAL A 34 7.54 3.38 -0.95
CA VAL A 34 6.93 4.08 0.20
C VAL A 34 5.50 4.47 -0.16
N ARG A 35 5.25 4.92 -1.39
CA ARG A 35 3.91 5.19 -1.90
C ARG A 35 3.04 3.94 -1.82
N ALA A 36 3.52 2.81 -2.34
CA ALA A 36 2.82 1.53 -2.29
C ALA A 36 2.57 1.03 -0.85
N ALA A 37 3.51 1.26 0.08
CA ALA A 37 3.29 0.94 1.49
C ALA A 37 2.20 1.84 2.12
N CYS A 38 2.19 3.14 1.79
CA CYS A 38 1.16 4.06 2.25
C CYS A 38 -0.21 3.67 1.70
N GLU A 39 -0.28 3.32 0.41
CA GLU A 39 -1.52 2.88 -0.25
C GLU A 39 -2.12 1.64 0.43
N ARG A 40 -1.32 0.59 0.64
CA ARG A 40 -1.76 -0.62 1.36
C ARG A 40 -2.28 -0.31 2.76
N LEU A 41 -1.60 0.59 3.48
CA LEU A 41 -2.06 0.99 4.80
C LEU A 41 -3.36 1.80 4.74
N LEU A 42 -3.51 2.70 3.77
CA LEU A 42 -4.75 3.44 3.53
C LEU A 42 -5.91 2.49 3.24
N GLN A 43 -5.73 1.51 2.33
CA GLN A 43 -6.73 0.47 2.03
C GLN A 43 -7.23 -0.24 3.29
N VAL A 44 -6.32 -0.64 4.19
CA VAL A 44 -6.67 -1.27 5.47
C VAL A 44 -7.42 -0.34 6.42
N LEU A 45 -7.11 0.96 6.42
CA LEU A 45 -7.73 1.93 7.33
C LEU A 45 -9.10 2.42 6.86
N ILE A 46 -9.36 2.43 5.54
CA ILE A 46 -10.64 2.83 4.96
C ILE A 46 -11.61 1.64 4.80
N GLY A 47 -11.09 0.42 4.78
CA GLY A 47 -11.90 -0.80 4.66
C GLY A 47 -12.81 -1.03 5.85
N ASP A 48 -13.93 -1.70 5.58
CA ASP A 48 -14.87 -2.14 6.61
C ASP A 48 -14.23 -3.16 7.56
N GLU A 49 -14.69 -3.15 8.81
CA GLU A 49 -14.21 -4.10 9.81
C GLU A 49 -14.85 -5.48 9.58
N PRO A 50 -14.05 -6.56 9.53
CA PRO A 50 -14.59 -7.91 9.33
C PRO A 50 -15.45 -8.37 10.52
N PRO A 51 -16.27 -9.43 10.34
CA PRO A 51 -17.10 -9.99 11.40
C PRO A 51 -16.29 -10.48 12.62
N PRO A 52 -16.94 -10.63 13.79
CA PRO A 52 -16.30 -11.21 14.97
C PRO A 52 -15.71 -12.59 14.68
N GLY A 53 -14.50 -12.85 15.18
CA GLY A 53 -13.73 -14.07 14.88
C GLY A 53 -12.86 -13.98 13.62
N MET A 54 -12.89 -12.87 12.89
CA MET A 54 -12.05 -12.58 11.72
C MET A 54 -11.24 -11.30 11.88
N GLU A 55 -11.07 -10.80 13.10
CA GLU A 55 -10.47 -9.48 13.34
C GLU A 55 -8.97 -9.44 13.02
N ASN A 56 -8.28 -10.59 13.10
CA ASN A 56 -6.87 -10.73 12.78
C ASN A 56 -6.69 -11.19 11.32
N LEU A 57 -6.38 -10.25 10.45
CA LEU A 57 -6.24 -10.48 9.00
C LEU A 57 -5.10 -11.45 8.63
N LEU A 58 -4.21 -11.77 9.58
CA LEU A 58 -3.12 -12.74 9.38
C LEU A 58 -3.52 -14.18 9.75
N GLU A 59 -4.66 -14.37 10.42
CA GLU A 59 -5.12 -15.67 10.93
C GLU A 59 -6.42 -16.14 10.28
N VAL A 60 -6.99 -15.35 9.37
CA VAL A 60 -8.23 -15.71 8.65
C VAL A 60 -7.96 -16.78 7.60
N ASN A 61 -8.87 -17.74 7.49
CA ASN A 61 -8.85 -18.71 6.41
C ASN A 61 -9.42 -18.08 5.13
N ILE A 62 -8.60 -17.95 4.10
CA ILE A 62 -8.97 -17.34 2.82
C ILE A 62 -9.48 -18.44 1.88
N PRO A 63 -10.68 -18.32 1.30
CA PRO A 63 -11.12 -19.25 0.24
C PRO A 63 -10.19 -19.20 -0.97
N GLU A 64 -9.94 -20.33 -1.61
CA GLU A 64 -8.98 -20.46 -2.72
C GLU A 64 -9.26 -19.49 -3.88
N GLU A 65 -10.52 -19.30 -4.27
CA GLU A 65 -10.91 -18.36 -5.32
C GLU A 65 -10.52 -16.91 -4.99
N VAL A 66 -10.70 -16.51 -3.73
CA VAL A 66 -10.35 -15.16 -3.25
C VAL A 66 -8.84 -14.99 -3.22
N GLU A 67 -8.10 -16.01 -2.77
CA GLU A 67 -6.64 -15.99 -2.78
C GLU A 67 -6.09 -15.85 -4.21
N GLN A 68 -6.62 -16.60 -5.17
CA GLN A 68 -6.24 -16.50 -6.58
C GLN A 68 -6.58 -15.12 -7.17
N GLN A 69 -7.71 -14.53 -6.78
CA GLN A 69 -8.07 -13.18 -7.19
C GLN A 69 -7.10 -12.13 -6.64
N LEU A 70 -6.74 -12.20 -5.35
CA LEU A 70 -5.79 -11.29 -4.72
C LEU A 70 -4.41 -11.39 -5.39
N GLN A 71 -3.89 -12.61 -5.60
CA GLN A 71 -2.61 -12.82 -6.29
C GLN A 71 -2.58 -12.27 -7.72
N ARG A 72 -3.72 -12.30 -8.42
CA ARG A 72 -3.84 -11.71 -9.76
C ARG A 72 -3.76 -10.19 -9.70
N LEU A 73 -4.48 -9.56 -8.77
CA LEU A 73 -4.44 -8.12 -8.57
C LEU A 73 -3.03 -7.64 -8.19
N ASP A 74 -2.36 -8.34 -7.27
CA ASP A 74 -0.97 -8.04 -6.89
C ASP A 74 -0.03 -8.08 -8.11
N ARG A 75 -0.18 -9.10 -8.98
CA ARG A 75 0.62 -9.21 -10.21
C ARG A 75 0.32 -8.08 -11.20
N GLU A 76 -0.95 -7.75 -11.40
CA GLU A 76 -1.35 -6.64 -12.28
C GLU A 76 -0.81 -5.30 -11.78
N GLU A 77 -0.78 -5.08 -10.46
CA GLU A 77 -0.18 -3.90 -9.84
C GLU A 77 1.35 -3.87 -10.01
N GLU A 78 2.03 -5.00 -9.81
CA GLU A 78 3.49 -5.12 -10.01
C GLU A 78 3.89 -4.86 -11.47
N GLU A 79 3.14 -5.41 -12.43
CA GLU A 79 3.35 -5.19 -13.86
C GLU A 79 3.16 -3.71 -14.21
N GLN A 80 2.09 -3.07 -13.73
CA GLN A 80 1.87 -1.63 -13.92
C GLN A 80 3.02 -0.80 -13.36
N GLN A 81 3.48 -1.09 -12.14
CA GLN A 81 4.61 -0.39 -11.53
C GLN A 81 5.91 -0.59 -12.31
N TRP A 82 6.12 -1.77 -12.90
CA TRP A 82 7.28 -2.05 -13.74
C TRP A 82 7.23 -1.21 -15.04
N TRP A 83 6.08 -1.18 -15.70
CA TRP A 83 5.87 -0.36 -16.91
C TRP A 83 6.02 1.14 -16.63
N GLU A 84 5.52 1.63 -15.50
CA GLU A 84 5.67 3.03 -15.08
C GLU A 84 7.14 3.40 -14.81
N GLN A 85 7.92 2.48 -14.24
CA GLN A 85 9.35 2.67 -14.00
C GLN A 85 10.17 2.67 -15.30
N GLU A 86 9.83 1.81 -16.27
CA GLU A 86 10.50 1.78 -17.58
C GLU A 86 10.14 2.98 -18.46
N GLN A 87 8.93 3.53 -18.34
CA GLN A 87 8.45 4.68 -19.13
C GLN A 87 8.66 6.04 -18.43
N GLY A 88 9.25 6.07 -17.24
CA GLY A 88 9.61 7.32 -16.54
C GLY A 88 10.61 8.17 -17.33
N PRO A 89 10.61 9.51 -17.17
CA PRO A 89 11.40 10.41 -18.01
C PRO A 89 12.90 10.12 -17.90
N GLN A 90 13.50 9.66 -18.99
CA GLN A 90 14.94 9.81 -19.21
C GLN A 90 15.26 11.30 -19.37
N GLY A 91 15.79 11.92 -18.32
CA GLY A 91 16.40 13.25 -18.36
C GLY A 91 16.80 13.64 -16.94
N SER A 92 18.06 13.84 -16.58
CA SER A 92 19.14 14.48 -17.33
C SER A 92 20.50 13.87 -16.95
N SER A 93 21.23 13.36 -17.93
CA SER A 93 22.69 13.49 -17.92
C SER A 93 23.01 14.98 -18.03
N HIS A 94 23.30 15.63 -16.91
CA HIS A 94 23.96 16.94 -16.98
C HIS A 94 25.46 16.68 -17.04
N GLU A 95 25.96 16.66 -18.28
CA GLU A 95 27.31 17.08 -18.59
C GLU A 95 27.58 18.42 -17.90
N GLY A 96 28.45 18.39 -16.89
CA GLY A 96 29.10 19.56 -16.34
C GLY A 96 30.61 19.46 -16.55
N SER A 97 31.03 19.35 -17.81
CA SER A 97 32.42 19.57 -18.22
C SER A 97 32.49 20.90 -18.97
N SER A 98 33.45 21.75 -18.60
CA SER A 98 33.75 23.08 -19.15
C SER A 98 32.74 24.17 -18.71
N ARG A 99 33.12 25.20 -17.95
CA ARG A 99 34.30 26.07 -18.01
C ARG A 99 34.57 26.74 -16.67
#